data_AF-D0MUE7-F1
#
_entry.id   AF-D0MUE7-F1
#
_cell.length_a   1.000
_cell.length_b   1.000
_cell.length_c   1.000
_cell.angle_alpha   90.00
_cell.angle_beta   90.00
_cell.angle_gamma   90.00
#
_symmetry.space_group_name_H-M   'P 1'
#
loop_
_entity.id
_entity.type
_entity.pdbx_description
1 polymer ?
#
loop_
_entity_poly.entity_id
_entity_poly.type
_entity_poly.pdbx_seq_one_letter_code
_entity_poly.pdbx_strand_id
1 'polypeptide(L)'
;MLQKISQRTVELRELKVKRELRMAEMLGQIHELWRELQIPEEERDCFRETVNRAGKAALASYEAELTRLQHHHKRFAATAVQVSKMRDAITEHWDLLGYSPDQRRYFDTMMTTPDSGVSYKIFRAHEKALVSLKRHAFGMRELTSCVAKREDILQARTQYGAPDEKTRLRIERELPKYTTILLNRIAKWESDTGVVFRWKGNNMRNLVWL
;
A
#
# COMPACT_ATOMS: atom_id res chain seq x y z
N MET A 1 -56.55 21.14 -27.13
CA MET A 1 -55.13 20.84 -27.47
C MET A 1 -54.15 21.78 -26.77
N LEU A 2 -54.36 23.11 -26.82
CA LEU A 2 -53.48 24.10 -26.17
C LEU A 2 -53.30 23.91 -24.65
N GLN A 3 -54.37 23.56 -23.92
CA GLN A 3 -54.31 23.31 -22.46
C GLN A 3 -53.43 22.10 -22.11
N LYS A 4 -53.48 21.01 -22.89
CA LYS A 4 -52.64 19.82 -22.70
C LYS A 4 -51.16 20.14 -22.96
N ILE A 5 -50.86 20.95 -23.97
CA ILE A 5 -49.49 21.40 -24.27
C ILE A 5 -48.98 22.30 -23.13
N SER A 6 -49.79 23.27 -22.68
CA SER A 6 -49.46 24.14 -21.56
C SER A 6 -49.14 23.35 -20.28
N GLN A 7 -50.01 22.41 -19.92
CA GLN A 7 -49.80 21.55 -18.75
C GLN A 7 -48.52 20.71 -18.89
N ARG A 8 -48.29 20.12 -20.06
CA ARG A 8 -47.06 19.35 -20.33
C ARG A 8 -45.79 20.21 -20.25
N THR A 9 -45.84 21.47 -20.68
CA THR A 9 -44.69 22.37 -20.57
C THR A 9 -44.37 22.75 -19.13
N VAL A 10 -45.40 22.91 -18.29
CA VAL A 10 -45.21 23.16 -16.85
C VAL A 10 -44.57 21.94 -16.18
N GLU A 11 -45.12 20.74 -16.41
CA GLU A 11 -44.56 19.48 -15.89
C GLU A 11 -43.08 19.30 -16.28
N LEU A 12 -42.74 19.55 -17.54
CA LEU A 12 -41.36 19.41 -18.03
C LEU A 12 -40.41 20.45 -17.40
N ARG A 13 -40.89 21.68 -17.15
CA ARG A 13 -40.10 22.71 -16.45
C ARG A 13 -39.86 22.31 -15.00
N GLU A 14 -40.88 21.85 -14.29
CA GLU A 14 -40.73 21.40 -12.91
C GLU A 14 -39.76 20.21 -12.78
N LEU A 15 -39.85 19.23 -13.70
CA LEU A 15 -38.93 18.12 -13.76
C LEU A 15 -37.49 18.57 -14.05
N LYS A 16 -37.32 19.56 -14.92
CA LYS A 16 -36.00 20.15 -15.21
C LYS A 16 -35.42 20.82 -13.96
N VAL A 17 -36.19 21.67 -13.28
CA VAL A 17 -35.77 22.36 -12.05
C VAL A 17 -35.40 21.36 -10.95
N LYS A 18 -36.21 20.32 -10.75
CA LYS A 18 -35.92 19.24 -9.78
C LYS A 18 -34.61 18.51 -10.10
N ARG A 19 -34.34 18.24 -11.38
CA ARG A 19 -33.08 17.61 -11.82
C ARG A 19 -31.88 18.52 -11.58
N GLU A 20 -32.00 19.80 -11.91
CA GLU A 20 -30.93 20.79 -11.71
C GLU A 20 -30.59 20.97 -10.22
N LEU A 21 -31.61 21.06 -9.35
CA LEU A 21 -31.41 21.15 -7.91
C LEU A 21 -30.67 19.93 -7.35
N ARG A 22 -31.08 18.72 -7.76
CA ARG A 22 -30.44 17.48 -7.32
C ARG A 22 -28.99 17.38 -7.79
N MET A 23 -28.68 17.82 -9.02
CA MET A 23 -27.31 17.85 -9.52
C MET A 23 -26.45 18.86 -8.75
N ALA A 24 -26.99 20.05 -8.44
CA ALA A 24 -26.27 21.05 -7.65
C ALA A 24 -25.94 20.55 -6.23
N GLU A 25 -26.89 19.87 -5.59
CA GLU A 25 -26.69 19.24 -4.28
C GLU A 25 -25.59 18.16 -4.33
N MET A 26 -25.66 17.25 -5.31
CA MET A 26 -24.63 16.21 -5.49
C MET A 26 -23.26 16.80 -5.78
N LEU A 27 -23.18 17.86 -6.61
CA LEU A 27 -21.93 18.54 -6.90
C LEU A 27 -21.31 19.17 -5.64
N GLY A 28 -22.14 19.76 -4.78
CA GLY A 28 -21.72 20.25 -3.46
C GLY A 28 -21.08 19.16 -2.61
N GLN A 29 -21.77 18.02 -2.46
CA GLN A 29 -21.25 16.87 -1.70
C GLN A 29 -19.96 16.30 -2.32
N ILE A 30 -19.89 16.21 -3.65
CA ILE A 30 -18.69 15.76 -4.36
C ILE A 30 -17.51 16.71 -4.10
N HIS A 31 -17.72 18.02 -4.13
CA HIS A 31 -16.65 19.00 -3.84
C HIS A 31 -16.14 18.92 -2.40
N GLU A 32 -17.02 18.72 -1.43
CA GLU A 32 -16.63 18.50 -0.03
C GLU A 32 -15.79 17.23 0.10
N LEU A 33 -16.27 16.11 -0.44
CA LEU A 33 -15.56 14.83 -0.42
C LEU A 33 -14.22 14.91 -1.17
N TRP A 34 -14.13 15.59 -2.30
CA TRP A 34 -12.86 15.81 -2.99
C TRP A 34 -11.85 16.58 -2.15
N ARG A 35 -12.31 17.55 -1.34
CA ARG A 35 -11.45 18.30 -0.42
C ARG A 35 -10.99 17.42 0.73
N GLU A 36 -11.90 16.71 1.37
CA GLU A 36 -11.62 15.84 2.52
C GLU A 36 -10.69 14.67 2.14
N LEU A 37 -10.98 14.02 1.01
CA LEU A 37 -10.21 12.92 0.47
C LEU A 37 -8.96 13.37 -0.30
N GLN A 38 -8.77 14.69 -0.44
CA GLN A 38 -7.67 15.31 -1.19
C GLN A 38 -7.50 14.72 -2.60
N ILE A 39 -8.62 14.55 -3.31
CA ILE A 39 -8.62 14.10 -4.70
C ILE A 39 -7.84 15.11 -5.57
N PRO A 40 -6.87 14.68 -6.38
CA PRO A 40 -6.03 15.57 -7.18
C PRO A 40 -6.82 16.30 -8.26
N GLU A 41 -6.37 17.49 -8.66
CA GLU A 41 -7.12 18.34 -9.59
C GLU A 41 -7.28 17.67 -10.96
N GLU A 42 -6.28 16.91 -11.42
CA GLU A 42 -6.33 16.16 -12.68
C GLU A 42 -7.48 15.13 -12.70
N GLU A 43 -7.76 14.48 -11.56
CA GLU A 43 -8.88 13.55 -11.44
C GLU A 43 -10.21 14.30 -11.44
N ARG A 44 -10.27 15.47 -10.80
CA ARG A 44 -11.45 16.35 -10.82
C ARG A 44 -11.74 16.87 -12.22
N ASP A 45 -10.71 17.27 -12.97
CA ASP A 45 -10.80 17.69 -14.38
C ASP A 45 -11.33 16.57 -15.26
N CYS A 46 -10.77 15.36 -15.14
CA CYS A 46 -11.25 14.19 -15.86
C CYS A 46 -12.74 13.90 -15.61
N PHE A 47 -13.19 14.03 -14.35
CA PHE A 47 -14.60 13.93 -14.02
C PHE A 47 -15.44 15.05 -14.68
N ARG A 48 -14.98 16.31 -14.62
CA ARG A 48 -15.68 17.45 -15.26
C ARG A 48 -15.84 17.23 -16.76
N GLU A 49 -14.80 16.77 -17.45
CA GLU A 49 -14.86 16.45 -18.87
C GLU A 49 -15.83 15.31 -19.18
N THR A 50 -15.82 14.27 -18.35
CA THR A 50 -16.72 13.12 -18.49
C THR A 50 -18.18 13.52 -18.35
N VAL A 51 -18.49 14.33 -17.33
CA VAL A 51 -19.86 14.85 -17.11
C VAL A 51 -20.29 15.76 -18.26
N ASN A 52 -19.41 16.63 -18.74
CA ASN A 52 -19.71 17.51 -19.87
C ASN A 52 -20.05 16.73 -21.14
N ARG A 53 -19.38 15.58 -21.37
CA ARG A 53 -19.68 14.69 -22.51
C ARG A 53 -20.95 13.85 -22.29
N ALA A 54 -21.33 13.56 -21.05
CA ALA A 54 -22.44 12.67 -20.72
C ALA A 54 -23.83 13.26 -21.03
N GLY A 55 -23.96 14.59 -21.14
CA GLY A 55 -25.22 15.25 -21.54
C GLY A 55 -26.41 14.85 -20.66
N LYS A 56 -27.41 14.14 -21.24
CA LYS A 56 -28.59 13.66 -20.49
C LYS A 56 -28.26 12.60 -19.42
N ALA A 57 -27.09 11.97 -19.49
CA ALA A 57 -26.61 11.00 -18.51
C ALA A 57 -25.78 11.63 -17.37
N ALA A 58 -25.58 12.97 -17.36
CA ALA A 58 -24.80 13.67 -16.35
C ALA A 58 -25.23 13.32 -14.91
N LEU A 59 -26.54 13.18 -14.66
CA LEU A 59 -27.06 12.80 -13.33
C LEU A 59 -26.52 11.44 -12.87
N ALA A 60 -26.47 10.44 -13.75
CA ALA A 60 -25.92 9.12 -13.42
C ALA A 60 -24.41 9.19 -13.15
N SER A 61 -23.68 10.06 -13.86
CA SER A 61 -22.26 10.31 -13.59
C SER A 61 -22.04 10.94 -12.21
N TYR A 62 -22.86 11.91 -11.81
CA TYR A 62 -22.84 12.48 -10.45
C TYR A 62 -23.16 11.44 -9.38
N GLU A 63 -24.19 10.62 -9.57
CA GLU A 63 -24.56 9.55 -8.63
C GLU A 63 -23.44 8.51 -8.48
N ALA A 64 -22.81 8.12 -9.59
CA ALA A 64 -21.71 7.16 -9.59
C ALA A 64 -20.47 7.71 -8.87
N GLU A 65 -20.10 8.97 -9.13
CA GLU A 65 -18.96 9.61 -8.47
C GLU A 65 -19.22 9.82 -6.98
N LEU A 66 -20.41 10.30 -6.61
CA LEU A 66 -20.79 10.44 -5.21
C LEU A 66 -20.74 9.09 -4.48
N THR A 67 -21.25 8.02 -5.08
CA THR A 67 -21.17 6.66 -4.51
C THR A 67 -19.72 6.19 -4.34
N ARG A 68 -18.87 6.43 -5.34
CA ARG A 68 -17.43 6.10 -5.30
C ARG A 68 -16.73 6.83 -4.14
N LEU A 69 -16.95 8.13 -4.04
CA LEU A 69 -16.35 8.98 -2.98
C LEU A 69 -16.89 8.63 -1.61
N GLN A 70 -18.20 8.36 -1.46
CA GLN A 70 -18.77 7.93 -0.18
C GLN A 70 -18.23 6.57 0.27
N HIS A 71 -18.04 5.61 -0.65
CA HIS A 71 -17.40 4.34 -0.32
C HIS A 71 -15.95 4.54 0.15
N HIS A 72 -15.22 5.42 -0.55
CA HIS A 72 -13.84 5.77 -0.24
C HIS A 72 -13.72 6.49 1.11
N HIS A 73 -14.63 7.43 1.37
CA HIS A 73 -14.75 8.13 2.64
C HIS A 73 -15.18 7.19 3.76
N LYS A 74 -16.11 6.24 3.55
CA LYS A 74 -16.47 5.25 4.57
C LYS A 74 -15.30 4.34 4.96
N ARG A 75 -14.43 4.01 3.99
CA ARG A 75 -13.15 3.33 4.28
C ARG A 75 -12.19 4.18 5.12
N PHE A 76 -12.38 5.50 5.14
CA PHE A 76 -11.59 6.46 5.92
C PHE A 76 -12.23 6.85 7.27
N ALA A 77 -13.56 7.00 7.33
CA ALA A 77 -14.33 7.50 8.47
C ALA A 77 -14.28 6.60 9.72
N ALA A 78 -13.56 5.49 9.66
CA ALA A 78 -13.38 4.55 10.75
C ALA A 78 -12.18 4.88 11.68
N THR A 79 -11.49 6.02 11.60
CA THR A 79 -10.05 5.94 11.94
C THR A 79 -9.36 7.12 12.63
N ALA A 80 -9.42 7.10 13.97
CA ALA A 80 -8.24 7.29 14.83
C ALA A 80 -7.69 5.93 15.30
N VAL A 81 -8.58 5.06 15.77
CA VAL A 81 -8.27 3.72 16.30
C VAL A 81 -7.51 2.85 15.29
N GLN A 82 -7.89 2.87 14.01
CA GLN A 82 -7.17 2.10 12.98
C GLN A 82 -5.80 2.72 12.62
N VAL A 83 -5.58 4.04 12.73
CA VAL A 83 -4.24 4.63 12.56
C VAL A 83 -3.36 4.23 13.74
N SER A 84 -3.89 4.25 14.97
CA SER A 84 -3.18 3.72 16.14
C SER A 84 -2.74 2.26 15.90
N LYS A 85 -3.64 1.37 15.48
CA LYS A 85 -3.28 -0.01 15.11
C LYS A 85 -2.23 -0.10 14.00
N MET A 86 -2.28 0.80 13.01
CA MET A 86 -1.28 0.84 11.96
C MET A 86 0.09 1.30 12.48
N ARG A 87 0.14 2.28 13.39
CA ARG A 87 1.38 2.73 14.04
C ARG A 87 2.03 1.61 14.85
N ASP A 88 1.24 0.85 15.59
CA ASP A 88 1.72 -0.31 16.33
C ASP A 88 2.34 -1.34 15.39
N ALA A 89 1.62 -1.71 14.32
CA ALA A 89 2.11 -2.66 13.32
C ALA A 89 3.37 -2.16 12.58
N ILE A 90 3.46 -0.86 12.27
CA ILE A 90 4.66 -0.26 11.67
C ILE A 90 5.85 -0.40 12.62
N THR A 91 5.65 -0.11 13.90
CA THR A 91 6.68 -0.21 14.93
C THR A 91 7.17 -1.66 15.08
N GLU A 92 6.25 -2.62 15.10
CA GLU A 92 6.59 -4.06 15.12
C GLU A 92 7.45 -4.45 13.90
N HIS A 93 7.10 -3.95 12.70
CA HIS A 93 7.86 -4.25 11.50
C HIS A 93 9.23 -3.57 11.49
N TRP A 94 9.36 -2.38 12.08
CA TRP A 94 10.65 -1.73 12.28
C TRP A 94 11.55 -2.52 13.22
N ASP A 95 11.01 -3.04 14.31
CA ASP A 95 11.76 -3.87 15.24
C ASP A 95 12.20 -5.17 14.57
N LEU A 96 11.28 -5.84 13.85
CA LEU A 96 11.58 -7.05 13.08
C LEU A 96 12.66 -6.82 12.00
N LEU A 97 12.64 -5.68 11.33
CA LEU A 97 13.59 -5.32 10.27
C LEU A 97 14.87 -4.65 10.81
N GLY A 98 14.96 -4.37 12.10
CA GLY A 98 16.12 -3.73 12.73
C GLY A 98 16.33 -2.26 12.35
N TYR A 99 15.25 -1.50 12.10
CA TYR A 99 15.32 -0.08 11.74
C TYR A 99 15.93 0.75 12.88
N SER A 100 16.93 1.56 12.55
CA SER A 100 17.57 2.49 13.50
C SER A 100 16.66 3.68 13.83
N PRO A 101 16.90 4.40 14.94
CA PRO A 101 16.15 5.62 15.26
C PRO A 101 16.15 6.63 14.11
N ASP A 102 17.29 6.83 13.43
CA ASP A 102 17.39 7.76 12.31
C ASP A 102 16.55 7.34 11.10
N GLN A 103 16.43 6.03 10.82
CA GLN A 103 15.56 5.53 9.76
C GLN A 103 14.08 5.72 10.11
N ARG A 104 13.72 5.59 11.39
CA ARG A 104 12.34 5.82 11.86
C ARG A 104 11.93 7.29 11.75
N ARG A 105 12.89 8.24 11.88
CA ARG A 105 12.62 9.68 11.76
C ARG A 105 11.97 10.10 10.44
N TYR A 106 12.20 9.35 9.36
CA TYR A 106 11.52 9.60 8.08
C TYR A 106 9.98 9.54 8.20
N PHE A 107 9.48 8.87 9.23
CA PHE A 107 8.05 8.68 9.48
C PHE A 107 7.50 9.58 10.60
N ASP A 108 8.32 10.46 11.21
CA ASP A 108 7.96 11.22 12.41
C ASP A 108 6.65 11.99 12.25
N THR A 109 6.46 12.67 11.12
CA THR A 109 5.25 13.47 10.87
C THR A 109 3.98 12.61 10.94
N MET A 110 3.98 11.41 10.35
CA MET A 110 2.79 10.55 10.36
C MET A 110 2.60 9.83 11.70
N MET A 111 3.69 9.47 12.39
CA MET A 111 3.64 8.76 13.67
C MET A 111 3.24 9.65 14.85
N THR A 112 3.60 10.93 14.82
CA THR A 112 3.36 11.88 15.92
C THR A 112 2.10 12.72 15.78
N THR A 113 1.42 12.67 14.62
CA THR A 113 0.17 13.42 14.45
C THR A 113 -0.89 12.95 15.46
N PRO A 114 -1.50 13.84 16.26
CA PRO A 114 -2.56 13.46 17.19
C PRO A 114 -3.77 12.85 16.47
N ASP A 115 -4.53 12.02 17.17
CA ASP A 115 -5.72 11.36 16.63
C ASP A 115 -6.77 12.34 16.09
N SER A 116 -6.93 13.49 16.73
CA SER A 116 -7.80 14.58 16.27
C SER A 116 -7.31 15.28 15.00
N GLY A 117 -6.03 15.12 14.65
CA GLY A 117 -5.40 15.69 13.45
C GLY A 117 -5.18 14.68 12.33
N VAL A 118 -5.69 13.45 12.46
CA VAL A 118 -5.54 12.42 11.43
C VAL A 118 -6.34 12.82 10.19
N SER A 119 -5.61 13.18 9.14
CA SER A 119 -6.17 13.43 7.82
C SER A 119 -6.13 12.19 6.94
N TYR A 120 -6.90 12.20 5.86
CA TYR A 120 -6.88 11.16 4.83
C TYR A 120 -5.48 10.88 4.29
N LYS A 121 -4.69 11.94 4.06
CA LYS A 121 -3.30 11.85 3.61
C LYS A 121 -2.42 11.07 4.59
N ILE A 122 -2.57 11.32 5.89
CA ILE A 122 -1.81 10.63 6.93
C ILE A 122 -2.22 9.16 6.99
N PHE A 123 -3.52 8.86 6.96
CA PHE A 123 -4.01 7.48 6.90
C PHE A 123 -3.40 6.71 5.71
N ARG A 124 -3.43 7.30 4.52
CA ARG A 124 -2.84 6.68 3.32
C ARG A 124 -1.33 6.50 3.41
N ALA A 125 -0.63 7.42 4.07
CA ALA A 125 0.80 7.27 4.32
C ALA A 125 1.09 6.01 5.17
N HIS A 126 0.28 5.76 6.21
CA HIS A 126 0.40 4.55 7.03
C HIS A 126 0.09 3.27 6.24
N GLU A 127 -0.99 3.26 5.43
CA GLU A 127 -1.31 2.11 4.57
C GLU A 127 -0.15 1.78 3.62
N LYS A 128 0.38 2.80 2.95
CA LYS A 128 1.50 2.63 2.01
C LYS A 128 2.77 2.14 2.73
N ALA A 129 3.08 2.71 3.89
CA ALA A 129 4.23 2.30 4.71
C ALA A 129 4.11 0.83 5.11
N LEU A 130 2.95 0.40 5.63
CA LEU A 130 2.71 -0.99 6.00
C LEU A 130 2.85 -1.96 4.84
N VAL A 131 2.33 -1.62 3.66
CA VAL A 131 2.50 -2.47 2.47
C VAL A 131 3.98 -2.64 2.13
N SER A 132 4.76 -1.55 2.16
CA SER A 132 6.20 -1.63 1.89
C SER A 132 6.92 -2.47 2.95
N LEU A 133 6.67 -2.21 4.24
CA LEU A 133 7.29 -2.92 5.35
C LEU A 133 6.96 -4.41 5.32
N LYS A 134 5.71 -4.80 5.04
CA LYS A 134 5.31 -6.21 4.89
C LYS A 134 6.06 -6.89 3.75
N ARG A 135 6.20 -6.22 2.61
CA ARG A 135 6.99 -6.73 1.48
C ARG A 135 8.46 -6.93 1.87
N HIS A 136 9.03 -5.98 2.61
CA HIS A 136 10.41 -6.09 3.10
C HIS A 136 10.59 -7.24 4.09
N ALA A 137 9.68 -7.39 5.05
CA ALA A 137 9.67 -8.48 6.02
C ALA A 137 9.52 -9.86 5.36
N PHE A 138 8.66 -9.95 4.33
CA PHE A 138 8.54 -11.16 3.52
C PHE A 138 9.87 -11.51 2.82
N GLY A 139 10.50 -10.53 2.17
CA GLY A 139 11.82 -10.72 1.55
C GLY A 139 12.90 -11.17 2.55
N MET A 140 12.91 -10.57 3.75
CA MET A 140 13.83 -10.93 4.85
C MET A 140 13.63 -12.39 5.28
N ARG A 141 12.37 -12.84 5.39
CA ARG A 141 12.02 -14.23 5.74
C ARG A 141 12.49 -15.22 4.66
N GLU A 142 12.28 -14.91 3.39
CA GLU A 142 12.74 -15.73 2.27
C GLU A 142 14.26 -15.88 2.24
N LEU A 143 14.98 -14.76 2.50
CA LEU A 143 16.44 -14.77 2.64
C LEU A 143 16.89 -15.62 3.83
N THR A 144 16.28 -15.43 5.00
CA THR A 144 16.52 -16.21 6.21
C THR A 144 16.35 -17.71 5.95
N SER A 145 15.30 -18.13 5.23
CA SER A 145 15.11 -19.53 4.85
C SER A 145 16.23 -20.06 3.95
N CYS A 146 16.71 -19.25 3.01
CA CYS A 146 17.84 -19.61 2.16
C CYS A 146 19.14 -19.74 2.97
N VAL A 147 19.37 -18.86 3.94
CA VAL A 147 20.52 -18.94 4.86
C VAL A 147 20.44 -20.22 5.68
N ALA A 148 19.31 -20.54 6.27
CA ALA A 148 19.12 -21.77 7.06
C ALA A 148 19.41 -23.04 6.23
N LYS A 149 18.94 -23.09 4.98
CA LYS A 149 19.27 -24.19 4.05
C LYS A 149 20.76 -24.29 3.75
N ARG A 150 21.45 -23.16 3.59
CA ARG A 150 22.91 -23.13 3.38
C ARG A 150 23.65 -23.62 4.63
N GLU A 151 23.26 -23.14 5.81
CA GLU A 151 23.83 -23.55 7.09
C GLU A 151 23.63 -25.06 7.33
N ASP A 152 22.47 -25.63 7.01
CA ASP A 152 22.20 -27.07 7.10
C ASP A 152 23.16 -27.91 6.24
N ILE A 153 23.39 -27.49 4.99
CA ILE A 153 24.36 -28.16 4.10
C ILE A 153 25.78 -28.07 4.67
N LEU A 154 26.16 -26.93 5.25
CA LEU A 154 27.47 -26.75 5.89
C LEU A 154 27.61 -27.57 7.18
N GLN A 155 26.55 -27.69 7.98
CA GLN A 155 26.57 -28.47 9.21
C GLN A 155 26.74 -29.97 8.92
N ALA A 156 26.11 -30.47 7.85
CA ALA A 156 26.31 -31.83 7.36
C ALA A 156 27.78 -32.10 7.00
N ARG A 157 28.53 -31.10 6.52
CA ARG A 157 29.98 -31.22 6.28
C ARG A 157 30.78 -31.41 7.57
N THR A 158 30.37 -30.77 8.67
CA THR A 158 31.10 -30.80 9.95
C THR A 158 30.77 -32.00 10.85
N GLN A 159 29.56 -32.55 10.75
CA GLN A 159 29.13 -33.68 11.60
C GLN A 159 29.61 -35.05 11.13
N TYR A 160 29.89 -35.22 9.84
CA TYR A 160 30.40 -36.46 9.27
C TYR A 160 31.87 -36.28 8.89
N GLY A 161 32.80 -36.83 9.69
CA GLY A 161 34.24 -36.74 9.40
C GLY A 161 34.61 -37.18 7.97
N ALA A 162 33.90 -38.18 7.44
CA ALA A 162 33.84 -38.50 6.01
C ALA A 162 32.37 -38.48 5.55
N PRO A 163 31.92 -37.46 4.79
CA PRO A 163 30.56 -37.41 4.28
C PRO A 163 30.29 -38.55 3.29
N ASP A 164 29.10 -39.15 3.35
CA ASP A 164 28.66 -40.12 2.35
C ASP A 164 28.57 -39.47 0.95
N GLU A 165 28.52 -40.29 -0.11
CA GLU A 165 28.53 -39.81 -1.50
C GLU A 165 27.36 -38.82 -1.77
N LYS A 166 26.20 -39.06 -1.16
CA LYS A 166 25.04 -38.18 -1.26
C LYS A 166 25.31 -36.80 -0.67
N THR A 167 25.94 -36.74 0.50
CA THR A 167 26.31 -35.50 1.19
C THR A 167 27.42 -34.77 0.42
N ARG A 168 28.40 -35.50 -0.14
CA ARG A 168 29.40 -34.92 -1.05
C ARG A 168 28.76 -34.25 -2.26
N LEU A 169 27.90 -34.96 -2.98
CA LEU A 169 27.24 -34.41 -4.17
C LEU A 169 26.37 -33.20 -3.84
N ARG A 170 25.72 -33.20 -2.68
CA ARG A 170 24.93 -32.06 -2.18
C ARG A 170 25.82 -30.86 -1.86
N ILE A 171 26.98 -31.07 -1.22
CA ILE A 171 27.97 -30.01 -0.97
C ILE A 171 28.57 -29.49 -2.29
N GLU A 172 28.98 -30.36 -3.19
CA GLU A 172 29.64 -29.97 -4.44
C GLU A 172 28.69 -29.26 -5.41
N ARG A 173 27.41 -29.66 -5.49
CA ARG A 173 26.46 -29.14 -6.49
C ARG A 173 25.46 -28.13 -5.93
N GLU A 174 24.90 -28.37 -4.74
CA GLU A 174 23.84 -27.52 -4.19
C GLU A 174 24.39 -26.32 -3.42
N LEU A 175 25.47 -26.48 -2.67
CA LEU A 175 26.03 -25.38 -1.87
C LEU A 175 26.43 -24.17 -2.72
N PRO A 176 27.17 -24.30 -3.85
CA PRO A 176 27.52 -23.14 -4.68
C PRO A 176 26.30 -22.51 -5.34
N LYS A 177 25.33 -23.35 -5.77
CA LYS A 177 24.07 -22.89 -6.35
C LYS A 177 23.27 -22.06 -5.36
N TYR A 178 23.03 -22.55 -4.15
CA TYR A 178 22.29 -21.81 -3.12
C TYR A 178 23.04 -20.58 -2.64
N THR A 179 24.37 -20.65 -2.56
CA THR A 179 25.22 -19.50 -2.21
C THR A 179 25.08 -18.38 -3.24
N THR A 180 25.14 -18.70 -4.54
CA THR A 180 24.95 -17.72 -5.62
C THR A 180 23.55 -17.11 -5.59
N ILE A 181 22.51 -17.95 -5.46
CA ILE A 181 21.12 -17.49 -5.36
C ILE A 181 20.94 -16.56 -4.14
N LEU A 182 21.49 -16.94 -2.99
CA LEU A 182 21.42 -16.16 -1.77
C LEU A 182 22.08 -14.79 -1.94
N LEU A 183 23.31 -14.73 -2.49
CA LEU A 183 24.01 -13.47 -2.73
C LEU A 183 23.24 -12.54 -3.66
N ASN A 184 22.69 -13.08 -4.76
CA ASN A 184 21.90 -12.29 -5.71
C ASN A 184 20.62 -11.75 -5.06
N ARG A 185 19.95 -12.57 -4.24
CA ARG A 185 18.73 -12.14 -3.52
C ARG A 185 19.05 -11.12 -2.44
N ILE A 186 20.13 -11.29 -1.68
CA ILE A 186 20.61 -10.30 -0.70
C ILE A 186 20.89 -8.99 -1.42
N ALA A 187 21.64 -9.03 -2.53
CA ALA A 187 21.97 -7.83 -3.29
C ALA A 187 20.75 -7.04 -3.74
N LYS A 188 19.77 -7.76 -4.30
CA LYS A 188 18.50 -7.15 -4.72
C LYS A 188 17.73 -6.59 -3.52
N TRP A 189 17.61 -7.35 -2.44
CA TRP A 189 16.85 -6.92 -1.26
C TRP A 189 17.49 -5.69 -0.59
N GLU A 190 18.81 -5.66 -0.44
CA GLU A 190 19.53 -4.50 0.12
C GLU A 190 19.39 -3.27 -0.79
N SER A 191 19.43 -3.45 -2.12
CA SER A 191 19.17 -2.36 -3.07
C SER A 191 17.73 -1.83 -2.99
N ASP A 192 16.75 -2.73 -2.85
CA ASP A 192 15.33 -2.38 -2.80
C ASP A 192 14.93 -1.74 -1.45
N THR A 193 15.69 -1.99 -0.38
CA THR A 193 15.35 -1.57 0.99
C THR A 193 16.26 -0.46 1.53
N GLY A 194 17.48 -0.34 1.00
CA GLY A 194 18.54 0.50 1.58
C GLY A 194 19.08 -0.02 2.92
N VAL A 195 18.69 -1.22 3.36
CA VAL A 195 19.11 -1.83 4.62
C VAL A 195 20.09 -2.95 4.33
N VAL A 196 21.17 -3.05 5.10
CA VAL A 196 22.13 -4.16 5.01
C VAL A 196 21.53 -5.41 5.65
N PHE A 197 21.49 -6.52 4.92
CA PHE A 197 21.01 -7.80 5.42
C PHE A 197 22.02 -8.39 6.41
N ARG A 198 21.55 -8.67 7.62
CA ARG A 198 22.36 -9.30 8.67
C ARG A 198 21.71 -10.59 9.15
N TRP A 199 22.54 -11.59 9.40
CA TRP A 199 22.12 -12.87 9.98
C TRP A 199 22.96 -13.16 11.23
N LYS A 200 22.30 -13.43 12.36
CA LYS A 200 22.97 -13.62 13.66
C LYS A 200 24.00 -12.51 13.96
N GLY A 201 23.65 -11.26 13.65
CA GLY A 201 24.52 -10.08 13.85
C GLY A 201 25.58 -9.82 12.77
N ASN A 202 25.81 -10.77 11.85
CA ASN A 202 26.86 -10.69 10.85
C ASN A 202 26.33 -10.30 9.47
N ASN A 203 27.11 -9.53 8.71
CA ASN A 203 26.81 -9.28 7.30
C ASN A 203 27.03 -10.58 6.51
N MET A 204 25.94 -11.14 5.95
CA MET A 204 26.03 -12.41 5.22
C MET A 204 26.89 -12.33 3.96
N ARG A 205 27.05 -11.16 3.33
CA ARG A 205 27.96 -11.01 2.19
C ARG A 205 29.41 -11.25 2.59
N ASN A 206 29.77 -11.02 3.86
CA ASN A 206 31.13 -11.24 4.38
C ASN A 206 31.36 -12.70 4.82
N LEU A 207 30.31 -13.39 5.28
CA LEU A 207 30.38 -14.78 5.74
C LEU A 207 30.38 -15.83 4.62
N VAL A 208 30.19 -15.41 3.37
CA VAL A 208 30.15 -16.32 2.22
C VAL A 208 31.55 -16.58 1.64
N TRP A 209 32.54 -15.76 1.99
CA TRP A 209 33.94 -15.88 1.55
C TRP A 209 34.87 -16.56 2.58
N LEU A 210 34.30 -17.07 3.68
CA LEU A 210 34.94 -17.92 4.69
C LEU A 210 34.36 -19.34 4.58
#